data_AF-A0AAU1PAF7-F1
#
_entry.id   AF-A0AAU1PAF7-F1
#
_cell.length_a   1.000
_cell.length_b   1.000
_cell.length_c   1.000
_cell.angle_alpha   90.00
_cell.angle_beta   90.00
_cell.angle_gamma   90.00
#
_symmetry.space_group_name_H-M   'P 1'
#
loop_
_entity.id
_entity.type
_entity.pdbx_description
1 polymer ?
#
loop_
_entity_poly.entity_id
_entity_poly.type
_entity_poly.pdbx_seq_one_letter_code
_entity_poly.pdbx_strand_id
1 'polypeptide(L)'
;MFATFPVVRQLHELLWYLTEALTLAPAAPVHPGLRDLLEATEALTLLGPDELAALDVGAHRRKVNELLLRTSDLVRATANQAHQADGPKRNRPKKDRPKKDQATKNHAQKDHAQKDHRGADLMGARLRGADLHGATLRGAYLIAADLTGADLRLADLIGADLRDADLTGADLTGCFFLTQPQLNAAKGDTTTRLPPSLTRPAHWGP
;
A
#
# COMPACT_ATOMS: atom_id res chain seq x y z
N MET A 1 -17.87 -12.63 -25.49
CA MET A 1 -16.43 -12.84 -25.20
C MET A 1 -15.79 -11.67 -24.44
N PHE A 2 -16.08 -10.40 -24.75
CA PHE A 2 -15.47 -9.24 -24.04
C PHE A 2 -16.05 -8.94 -22.64
N ALA A 3 -17.27 -9.39 -22.33
CA ALA A 3 -17.95 -9.06 -21.07
C ALA A 3 -17.27 -9.64 -19.81
N THR A 4 -16.54 -10.76 -19.95
CA THR A 4 -15.87 -11.43 -18.81
C THR A 4 -14.49 -10.88 -18.53
N PHE A 5 -13.85 -10.21 -19.49
CA PHE A 5 -12.47 -9.72 -19.33
C PHE A 5 -12.28 -8.80 -18.13
N PRO A 6 -13.16 -7.81 -17.86
CA PRO A 6 -13.05 -6.98 -16.66
C PRO A 6 -13.16 -7.76 -15.36
N VAL A 7 -13.94 -8.85 -15.34
CA VAL A 7 -14.10 -9.73 -14.18
C VAL A 7 -12.83 -10.54 -13.97
N VAL A 8 -12.33 -11.20 -15.01
CA VAL A 8 -11.10 -12.00 -14.97
C VAL A 8 -9.91 -11.15 -14.54
N ARG A 9 -9.76 -9.93 -15.09
CA ARG A 9 -8.72 -8.99 -14.68
C ARG A 9 -8.80 -8.67 -13.18
N GLN A 10 -10.00 -8.43 -12.66
CA GLN A 10 -10.19 -8.15 -11.24
C GLN A 10 -9.86 -9.36 -10.37
N LEU A 11 -10.24 -10.58 -10.77
CA LEU A 11 -9.89 -11.79 -10.03
C LEU A 11 -8.37 -12.00 -9.97
N HIS A 12 -7.66 -11.82 -11.09
CA HIS A 12 -6.20 -11.94 -11.11
C HIS A 12 -5.50 -10.87 -10.27
N GLU A 13 -6.05 -9.65 -10.22
CA GLU A 13 -5.56 -8.61 -9.32
C GLU A 13 -5.73 -9.03 -7.84
N LEU A 14 -6.88 -9.63 -7.49
CA LEU A 14 -7.11 -10.15 -6.13
C LEU A 14 -6.18 -11.31 -5.80
N LEU A 15 -5.95 -12.25 -6.73
CA LEU A 15 -4.98 -13.33 -6.57
C LEU A 15 -3.60 -12.77 -6.26
N TRP A 16 -3.16 -11.76 -7.02
CA TRP A 16 -1.88 -11.12 -6.81
C TRP A 16 -1.76 -10.49 -5.41
N TYR A 17 -2.78 -9.76 -4.94
CA TYR A 17 -2.79 -9.20 -3.58
C TYR A 17 -2.75 -10.30 -2.49
N LEU A 18 -3.52 -11.37 -2.66
CA LEU A 18 -3.57 -12.47 -1.70
C LEU A 18 -2.25 -13.23 -1.63
N THR A 19 -1.63 -13.52 -2.79
CA THR A 19 -0.32 -14.16 -2.84
C THR A 19 0.75 -13.30 -2.19
N GLU A 20 0.80 -11.99 -2.47
CA GLU A 20 1.74 -11.08 -1.82
C GLU A 20 1.51 -11.03 -0.30
N ALA A 21 0.25 -10.92 0.15
CA ALA A 21 -0.10 -10.88 1.58
C ALA A 21 0.42 -12.10 2.35
N LEU A 22 0.41 -13.29 1.73
CA LEU A 22 0.96 -14.51 2.32
C LEU A 22 2.49 -14.50 2.47
N THR A 23 3.20 -13.65 1.73
CA THR A 23 4.66 -13.48 1.88
C THR A 23 5.04 -12.51 3.00
N LEU A 24 4.09 -11.69 3.46
CA LEU A 24 4.33 -10.68 4.49
C LEU A 24 4.32 -11.35 5.88
N ALA A 25 5.51 -11.48 6.48
CA ALA A 25 5.67 -12.10 7.80
C ALA A 25 4.79 -11.47 8.91
N PRO A 26 4.61 -10.13 8.99
CA PRO A 26 3.69 -9.53 9.96
C PRO A 26 2.23 -10.00 9.82
N ALA A 27 1.83 -10.45 8.64
CA ALA A 27 0.47 -10.90 8.35
C ALA A 27 0.20 -12.35 8.79
N ALA A 28 1.17 -13.05 9.37
CA ALA A 28 1.02 -14.45 9.81
C ALA A 28 -0.28 -14.75 10.59
N PRO A 29 -0.78 -13.88 11.51
CA PRO A 29 -2.03 -14.11 12.22
C PRO A 29 -3.28 -14.23 11.33
N VAL A 30 -3.26 -13.64 10.13
CA VAL A 30 -4.38 -13.67 9.17
C VAL A 30 -4.14 -14.60 7.98
N HIS A 31 -2.97 -15.28 7.91
CA HIS A 31 -2.64 -16.21 6.83
C HIS A 31 -3.67 -17.33 6.60
N PRO A 32 -4.27 -17.96 7.63
CA PRO A 32 -5.30 -18.98 7.40
C PRO A 32 -6.45 -18.46 6.53
N GLY A 33 -7.04 -17.31 6.90
CA GLY A 33 -8.13 -16.71 6.11
C GLY A 33 -7.67 -16.21 4.73
N LEU A 34 -6.42 -15.77 4.59
CA LEU A 34 -5.86 -15.38 3.30
C LEU A 34 -5.74 -16.59 2.35
N ARG A 35 -5.38 -17.78 2.87
CA ARG A 35 -5.34 -19.02 2.07
C ARG A 35 -6.74 -19.44 1.64
N ASP A 36 -7.72 -19.39 2.56
CA ASP A 36 -9.11 -19.71 2.24
C ASP A 36 -9.65 -18.81 1.12
N LEU A 37 -9.34 -17.50 1.18
CA LEU A 37 -9.74 -16.56 0.13
C LEU A 37 -8.94 -16.73 -1.16
N LEU A 38 -7.67 -17.14 -1.10
CA LEU A 38 -6.88 -17.44 -2.28
C LEU A 38 -7.50 -18.62 -3.05
N GLU A 39 -7.75 -19.74 -2.35
CA GLU A 39 -8.39 -20.92 -2.93
C GLU A 39 -9.78 -20.59 -3.51
N ALA A 40 -10.60 -19.83 -2.77
CA ALA A 40 -11.90 -19.39 -3.27
C ALA A 40 -11.77 -18.49 -4.52
N THR A 41 -10.76 -17.62 -4.58
CA THR A 41 -10.53 -16.75 -5.75
C THR A 41 -10.05 -17.55 -6.95
N GLU A 42 -9.16 -18.54 -6.75
CA GLU A 42 -8.68 -19.45 -7.80
C GLU A 42 -9.85 -20.25 -8.39
N ALA A 43 -10.73 -20.77 -7.54
CA ALA A 43 -11.94 -21.47 -7.99
C ALA A 43 -12.82 -20.58 -8.88
N LEU A 44 -12.97 -19.28 -8.56
CA LEU A 44 -13.73 -18.34 -9.39
C LEU A 44 -13.11 -18.12 -10.77
N THR A 45 -11.79 -18.25 -10.92
CA THR A 45 -11.14 -18.11 -12.23
C THR A 45 -11.38 -19.29 -13.18
N LEU A 46 -11.86 -20.42 -12.64
CA LEU A 46 -12.15 -21.63 -13.41
C LEU A 46 -13.62 -21.70 -13.90
N LEU A 47 -14.44 -20.71 -13.54
CA LEU A 47 -15.84 -20.63 -13.97
C LEU A 47 -15.99 -20.44 -15.48
N GLY A 48 -17.12 -20.91 -16.02
CA GLY A 48 -17.48 -20.69 -17.41
C GLY A 48 -17.79 -19.21 -17.71
N PRO A 49 -17.82 -18.81 -19.00
CA PRO A 49 -18.05 -17.41 -19.38
C PRO A 49 -19.36 -16.80 -18.88
N ASP A 50 -20.45 -17.58 -18.89
CA ASP A 50 -21.76 -17.09 -18.46
C ASP A 50 -21.82 -16.90 -16.94
N GLU A 51 -21.19 -17.80 -16.19
CA GLU A 51 -21.06 -17.71 -14.73
C GLU A 51 -20.18 -16.53 -14.33
N LEU A 52 -19.05 -16.32 -15.03
CA LEU A 52 -18.18 -15.16 -14.84
C LEU A 52 -18.90 -13.84 -15.15
N ALA A 53 -19.76 -13.81 -16.17
CA ALA A 53 -20.54 -12.62 -16.51
C ALA A 53 -21.60 -12.28 -15.45
N ALA A 54 -22.12 -13.29 -14.75
CA ALA A 54 -23.08 -13.14 -13.66
C ALA A 54 -22.45 -12.93 -12.28
N LEU A 55 -21.13 -13.10 -12.15
CA LEU A 55 -20.42 -13.04 -10.88
C LEU A 55 -20.41 -11.63 -10.29
N ASP A 56 -20.86 -11.48 -9.03
CA ASP A 56 -20.61 -10.27 -8.24
C ASP A 56 -19.17 -10.24 -7.72
N VAL A 57 -18.25 -9.89 -8.61
CA VAL A 57 -16.83 -9.71 -8.28
C VAL A 57 -16.62 -8.60 -7.24
N GLY A 58 -17.55 -7.65 -7.13
CA GLY A 58 -17.52 -6.60 -6.12
C GLY A 58 -17.74 -7.15 -4.72
N ALA A 59 -18.69 -8.07 -4.53
CA ALA A 59 -18.90 -8.77 -3.27
C ALA A 59 -17.69 -9.60 -2.86
N HIS A 60 -17.08 -10.32 -3.80
CA HIS A 60 -15.87 -11.09 -3.54
C HIS A 60 -14.69 -10.17 -3.14
N ARG A 61 -14.48 -9.08 -3.89
CA ARG A 61 -13.47 -8.05 -3.56
C ARG A 61 -13.66 -7.46 -2.17
N ARG A 62 -14.91 -7.22 -1.73
CA ARG A 62 -15.18 -6.73 -0.37
C ARG A 62 -14.67 -7.70 0.70
N LYS A 63 -14.94 -9.00 0.56
CA LYS A 63 -14.45 -10.04 1.48
C LYS A 63 -12.91 -10.08 1.53
N VAL A 64 -12.26 -10.04 0.36
CA VAL A 64 -10.79 -9.99 0.25
C VAL A 64 -10.23 -8.74 0.92
N ASN A 65 -10.82 -7.59 0.69
CA ASN A 65 -10.37 -6.32 1.24
C ASN A 65 -10.38 -6.28 2.78
N GLU A 66 -11.27 -7.00 3.45
CA GLU A 66 -11.28 -7.08 4.92
C GLU A 66 -9.97 -7.66 5.48
N LEU A 67 -9.47 -8.75 4.88
CA LEU A 67 -8.20 -9.34 5.30
C LEU A 67 -7.01 -8.52 4.81
N LEU A 68 -7.05 -7.96 3.61
CA LEU A 68 -5.97 -7.08 3.12
C LEU A 68 -5.81 -5.83 3.99
N LEU A 69 -6.91 -5.28 4.53
CA LEU A 69 -6.85 -4.17 5.49
C LEU A 69 -6.12 -4.59 6.77
N ARG A 70 -6.49 -5.74 7.35
CA ARG A 70 -5.81 -6.28 8.55
C ARG A 70 -4.33 -6.56 8.30
N THR A 71 -3.99 -7.12 7.13
CA THR A 71 -2.60 -7.31 6.70
C THR A 71 -1.85 -5.98 6.70
N SER A 72 -2.45 -4.94 6.12
CA SER A 72 -1.84 -3.61 6.05
C SER A 72 -1.59 -3.01 7.44
N ASP A 73 -2.54 -3.18 8.36
CA ASP A 73 -2.41 -2.73 9.75
C ASP A 73 -1.28 -3.47 10.49
N LEU A 74 -1.17 -4.79 10.31
CA LEU A 74 -0.12 -5.61 10.92
C LEU A 74 1.28 -5.21 10.42
N VAL A 75 1.45 -5.05 9.11
CA VAL A 75 2.73 -4.62 8.51
C VAL A 75 3.17 -3.27 9.07
N ARG A 76 2.26 -2.30 9.11
CA ARG A 76 2.55 -0.97 9.65
C ARG A 76 2.82 -0.98 11.16
N ALA A 77 2.10 -1.78 11.93
CA ALA A 77 2.31 -1.91 13.37
C ALA A 77 3.73 -2.42 13.67
N THR A 78 4.21 -3.43 12.93
CA THR A 78 5.58 -3.95 13.09
C THR A 78 6.65 -2.91 12.72
N ALA A 79 6.45 -2.16 11.63
CA ALA A 79 7.39 -1.12 11.22
C ALA A 79 7.51 0.02 12.26
N ASN A 80 6.38 0.45 12.83
CA ASN A 80 6.36 1.44 13.91
C ASN A 80 7.09 0.93 15.16
N GLN A 81 7.01 -0.37 15.47
CA GLN A 81 7.73 -0.98 16.59
C GLN A 81 9.23 -1.04 16.34
N ALA A 82 9.66 -1.39 15.12
CA ALA A 82 11.07 -1.39 14.73
C ALA A 82 11.68 0.02 14.79
N HIS A 83 10.98 1.05 14.30
CA HIS A 83 11.42 2.44 14.40
C HIS A 83 11.52 2.95 15.85
N GLN A 84 10.66 2.48 16.76
CA GLN A 84 10.72 2.83 18.18
C GLN A 84 11.86 2.10 18.92
N ALA A 85 12.21 0.89 18.49
CA ALA A 85 13.32 0.12 19.05
C ALA A 85 14.71 0.66 18.64
N ASP A 86 14.81 1.24 17.44
CA ASP A 86 16.09 1.71 16.85
C ASP A 86 16.34 3.22 17.01
N GLY A 87 15.40 3.95 17.63
CA GLY A 87 15.54 5.38 17.88
C GLY A 87 16.59 5.68 18.96
N PRO A 88 17.44 6.73 18.82
CA PRO A 88 18.38 7.10 19.86
C PRO A 88 17.61 7.47 21.13
N LYS A 89 17.94 6.81 22.25
CA LYS A 89 17.48 7.22 23.58
C LYS A 89 17.90 8.69 23.79
N ARG A 90 16.99 9.62 23.51
CA ARG A 90 17.20 11.06 23.75
C ARG A 90 17.29 11.26 25.26
N ASN A 91 18.49 11.13 25.81
CA ASN A 91 18.85 11.67 27.12
C ASN A 91 18.76 13.19 27.04
N ARG A 92 17.57 13.74 27.28
CA ARG A 92 17.42 15.17 27.51
C ARG A 92 17.93 15.49 28.92
N PRO A 93 18.88 16.41 29.10
CA PRO A 93 19.28 16.85 30.44
C PRO A 93 18.09 17.55 31.12
N LYS A 94 17.80 17.15 32.37
CA LYS A 94 16.86 17.85 33.25
C LYS A 94 17.37 19.29 33.43
N LYS A 95 16.67 20.26 32.83
CA LYS A 95 16.88 21.67 33.13
C LYS A 95 15.78 22.11 34.08
N ASP A 96 16.17 22.45 35.30
CA ASP A 96 15.29 22.91 36.36
C ASP A 96 14.51 24.15 35.91
N ARG A 97 13.18 24.06 35.95
CA ARG A 97 12.26 25.20 35.90
C ARG A 97 11.09 24.95 36.86
N PRO A 98 10.54 26.01 37.47
CA PRO A 98 9.76 25.90 38.70
C PRO A 98 8.34 25.38 38.47
N LYS A 99 7.82 24.67 39.47
CA LYS A 99 6.44 24.17 39.57
C LYS A 99 5.44 25.32 39.51
N LYS A 100 4.51 25.28 38.55
CA LYS A 100 3.16 25.86 38.70
C LYS A 100 2.11 25.00 37.98
N ASP A 101 1.15 24.59 38.80
CA ASP A 101 -0.26 24.32 38.55
C ASP A 101 -0.64 23.14 37.63
N GLN A 102 -1.17 22.11 38.30
CA GLN A 102 -1.72 20.89 37.76
C GLN A 102 -3.06 21.20 37.08
N ALA A 103 -3.02 21.37 35.76
CA ALA A 103 -4.14 21.02 34.89
C ALA A 103 -3.69 19.79 34.10
N THR A 104 -4.48 18.73 34.19
CA THR A 104 -4.27 17.40 33.60
C THR A 104 -3.95 17.49 32.12
N LYS A 105 -2.67 17.57 31.80
CA LYS A 105 -2.16 17.35 30.44
C LYS A 105 -2.16 15.85 30.21
N ASN A 106 -3.27 15.36 29.65
CA ASN A 106 -3.24 14.14 28.85
C ASN A 106 -2.11 14.33 27.84
N HIS A 107 -0.98 13.66 28.12
CA HIS A 107 0.05 13.45 27.12
C HIS A 107 -0.55 12.46 26.13
N ALA A 108 -1.41 12.99 25.25
CA ALA A 108 -1.75 12.31 24.02
C ALA A 108 -0.42 12.08 23.32
N GLN A 109 -0.04 10.81 23.31
CA GLN A 109 0.98 10.22 22.49
C GLN A 109 0.92 10.94 21.13
N LYS A 110 2.00 11.60 20.75
CA LYS A 110 2.10 12.22 19.43
C LYS A 110 2.34 11.08 18.44
N ASP A 111 1.31 10.25 18.27
CA ASP A 111 1.23 9.27 17.21
C ASP A 111 1.49 10.07 15.94
N HIS A 112 2.53 9.69 15.21
CA HIS A 112 2.68 10.17 13.84
C HIS A 112 1.39 9.76 13.15
N ALA A 113 0.43 10.67 13.03
CA ALA A 113 -0.84 10.43 12.35
C ALA A 113 -0.46 10.00 10.94
N GLN A 114 -0.49 8.69 10.71
CA GLN A 114 -0.10 8.06 9.46
C GLN A 114 -0.96 8.68 8.37
N LYS A 115 -0.32 9.06 7.26
CA LYS A 115 -0.95 9.87 6.23
C LYS A 115 -2.00 9.03 5.51
N ASP A 116 -3.26 9.22 5.91
CA ASP A 116 -4.41 8.56 5.31
C ASP A 116 -4.85 9.32 4.07
N HIS A 117 -4.59 8.72 2.91
CA HIS A 117 -4.92 9.24 1.59
C HIS A 117 -5.84 8.26 0.82
N ARG A 118 -6.61 7.43 1.53
CA ARG A 118 -7.54 6.49 0.89
C ARG A 118 -8.56 7.23 0.03
N GLY A 119 -8.65 6.84 -1.24
CA GLY A 119 -9.55 7.45 -2.21
C GLY A 119 -9.27 8.93 -2.51
N ALA A 120 -8.13 9.46 -2.07
CA ALA A 120 -7.81 10.87 -2.25
C ALA A 120 -7.67 11.21 -3.74
N ASP A 121 -8.20 12.35 -4.14
CA ASP A 121 -7.89 12.96 -5.43
C ASP A 121 -6.57 13.71 -5.32
N LEU A 122 -5.53 13.11 -5.90
CA LEU A 122 -4.17 13.64 -5.95
C LEU A 122 -3.72 13.82 -7.41
N MET A 123 -4.67 13.98 -8.33
CA MET A 123 -4.39 14.15 -9.74
C MET A 123 -3.54 15.41 -9.95
N GLY A 124 -2.40 15.27 -10.64
CA GLY A 124 -1.47 16.37 -10.87
C GLY A 124 -0.82 16.95 -9.61
N ALA A 125 -0.95 16.28 -8.45
CA ALA A 125 -0.42 16.78 -7.20
C ALA A 125 1.12 16.90 -7.25
N ARG A 126 1.64 17.97 -6.65
CA ARG A 126 3.09 18.21 -6.54
C ARG A 126 3.60 17.59 -5.23
N LEU A 127 4.03 16.33 -5.30
CA LEU A 127 4.50 15.51 -4.18
C LEU A 127 6.00 15.18 -4.29
N ARG A 128 6.76 15.99 -5.04
CA ARG A 128 8.21 15.85 -5.18
C ARG A 128 8.91 15.83 -3.83
N GLY A 129 9.67 14.77 -3.56
CA GLY A 129 10.39 14.57 -2.30
C GLY A 129 9.48 14.38 -1.08
N ALA A 130 8.18 14.11 -1.29
CA ALA A 130 7.26 13.91 -0.20
C ALA A 130 7.62 12.65 0.59
N ASP A 131 7.57 12.77 1.92
CA ASP A 131 7.58 11.61 2.82
C ASP A 131 6.18 10.97 2.80
N LEU A 132 6.01 9.88 2.07
CA LEU A 132 4.80 9.04 2.05
C LEU A 132 5.09 7.68 2.71
N HIS A 133 6.11 7.62 3.57
CA HIS A 133 6.48 6.41 4.28
C HIS A 133 5.30 5.90 5.11
N GLY A 134 4.90 4.65 4.89
CA GLY A 134 3.77 4.04 5.59
C GLY A 134 2.40 4.65 5.27
N ALA A 135 2.29 5.53 4.28
CA ALA A 135 1.03 6.15 3.90
C ALA A 135 0.03 5.11 3.36
N THR A 136 -1.26 5.35 3.56
CA THR A 136 -2.29 4.55 2.89
C THR A 136 -2.80 5.31 1.67
N LEU A 137 -2.49 4.78 0.48
CA LEU A 137 -2.85 5.34 -0.82
C LEU A 137 -3.92 4.49 -1.52
N ARG A 138 -4.68 3.70 -0.76
CA ARG A 138 -5.64 2.75 -1.34
C ARG A 138 -6.67 3.50 -2.17
N GLY A 139 -6.80 3.14 -3.44
CA GLY A 139 -7.74 3.79 -4.36
C GLY A 139 -7.46 5.27 -4.61
N ALA A 140 -6.30 5.80 -4.20
CA ALA A 140 -5.96 7.20 -4.47
C ALA A 140 -5.78 7.43 -5.97
N TYR A 141 -6.25 8.57 -6.47
CA TYR A 141 -6.07 8.99 -7.86
C TYR A 141 -4.79 9.82 -7.95
N LEU A 142 -3.68 9.20 -8.33
CA LEU A 142 -2.35 9.84 -8.48
C LEU A 142 -2.04 10.15 -9.95
N ILE A 143 -3.07 10.24 -10.80
CA ILE A 143 -2.92 10.42 -12.24
C ILE A 143 -2.10 11.68 -12.51
N ALA A 144 -1.01 11.57 -13.26
CA ALA A 144 -0.08 12.66 -13.56
C ALA A 144 0.51 13.39 -12.34
N ALA A 145 0.48 12.80 -11.13
CA ALA A 145 1.12 13.36 -9.95
C ALA A 145 2.65 13.35 -10.09
N ASP A 146 3.32 14.39 -9.58
CA ASP A 146 4.78 14.42 -9.46
C ASP A 146 5.19 13.82 -8.11
N LEU A 147 5.68 12.58 -8.14
CA LEU A 147 6.21 11.83 -6.98
C LEU A 147 7.75 11.74 -7.05
N THR A 148 8.40 12.62 -7.81
CA THR A 148 9.84 12.53 -8.04
C THR A 148 10.60 12.59 -6.71
N GLY A 149 11.44 11.59 -6.43
CA GLY A 149 12.20 11.48 -5.18
C GLY A 149 11.37 11.26 -3.91
N ALA A 150 10.08 10.92 -4.02
CA ALA A 150 9.23 10.65 -2.87
C ALA A 150 9.64 9.34 -2.16
N ASP A 151 9.47 9.29 -0.85
CA ASP A 151 9.64 8.07 -0.05
C ASP A 151 8.29 7.37 0.09
N LEU A 152 8.11 6.23 -0.60
CA LEU A 152 6.89 5.41 -0.59
C LEU A 152 7.11 4.08 0.15
N ARG A 153 8.20 3.95 0.90
CA ARG A 153 8.50 2.71 1.63
C ARG A 153 7.37 2.40 2.60
N LEU A 154 6.95 1.13 2.65
CA LEU A 154 5.82 0.65 3.46
C LEU A 154 4.45 1.29 3.13
N ALA A 155 4.31 2.00 2.00
CA ALA A 155 3.00 2.50 1.58
C ALA A 155 2.09 1.36 1.12
N ASP A 156 0.79 1.50 1.40
CA ASP A 156 -0.28 0.60 0.92
C ASP A 156 -0.88 1.15 -0.38
N LEU A 157 -0.66 0.44 -1.49
CA LEU A 157 -0.98 0.88 -2.86
C LEU A 157 -2.16 0.14 -3.50
N ILE A 158 -3.00 -0.57 -2.72
CA ILE A 158 -4.17 -1.29 -3.26
C ILE A 158 -5.03 -0.37 -4.12
N GLY A 159 -5.16 -0.69 -5.40
CA GLY A 159 -6.01 0.04 -6.33
C GLY A 159 -5.63 1.51 -6.57
N ALA A 160 -4.45 1.96 -6.14
CA ALA A 160 -3.98 3.31 -6.46
C ALA A 160 -3.82 3.48 -7.98
N ASP A 161 -4.26 4.61 -8.51
CA ASP A 161 -4.17 4.91 -9.94
C ASP A 161 -2.94 5.76 -10.23
N LEU A 162 -1.89 5.12 -10.75
CA LEU A 162 -0.58 5.73 -11.03
C LEU A 162 -0.39 6.11 -12.50
N ARG A 163 -1.45 6.15 -13.31
CA ARG A 163 -1.34 6.51 -14.73
C ARG A 163 -0.64 7.86 -14.90
N ASP A 164 0.45 7.87 -15.66
CA ASP A 164 1.29 9.05 -15.92
C ASP A 164 1.93 9.70 -14.68
N ALA A 165 1.83 9.11 -13.49
CA ALA A 165 2.54 9.59 -12.30
C ALA A 165 4.05 9.49 -12.51
N ASP A 166 4.79 10.51 -12.08
CA ASP A 166 6.25 10.54 -12.20
C ASP A 166 6.91 10.03 -10.91
N LEU A 167 7.42 8.80 -10.94
CA LEU A 167 8.12 8.14 -9.84
C LEU A 167 9.65 8.26 -9.93
N THR A 168 10.18 9.12 -10.81
CA THR A 168 11.63 9.28 -11.01
C THR A 168 12.37 9.46 -9.68
N GLY A 169 13.36 8.62 -9.40
CA GLY A 169 14.11 8.63 -8.14
C GLY A 169 13.31 8.36 -6.85
N ALA A 170 12.03 7.98 -6.94
CA ALA A 170 11.24 7.62 -5.77
C ALA A 170 11.70 6.28 -5.17
N ASP A 171 11.48 6.10 -3.87
CA ASP A 171 11.79 4.87 -3.16
C ASP A 171 10.51 4.09 -2.83
N LEU A 172 10.21 3.08 -3.64
CA LEU A 172 9.08 2.16 -3.42
C LEU A 172 9.51 0.89 -2.68
N THR A 173 10.73 0.81 -2.13
CA THR A 173 11.17 -0.43 -1.49
C THR A 173 10.33 -0.78 -0.26
N GLY A 174 9.82 -2.01 -0.21
CA GLY A 174 8.96 -2.45 0.87
C GLY A 174 7.56 -1.82 0.87
N CYS A 175 7.17 -1.02 -0.14
CA CYS A 175 5.74 -0.80 -0.38
C CYS A 175 5.09 -2.15 -0.67
N PHE A 176 3.79 -2.25 -0.43
CA PHE A 176 3.06 -3.49 -0.64
C PHE A 176 1.76 -3.21 -1.40
N PHE A 177 1.28 -4.25 -2.08
CA PHE A 177 0.12 -4.23 -2.95
C PHE A 177 0.23 -3.31 -4.18
N LEU A 178 1.46 -3.07 -4.67
CA LEU A 178 1.72 -2.45 -5.97
C LEU A 178 1.86 -3.47 -7.10
N THR A 179 0.92 -3.49 -8.04
CA THR A 179 0.94 -4.46 -9.15
C THR A 179 1.87 -4.02 -10.30
N GLN A 180 2.35 -4.99 -11.10
CA GLN A 180 3.11 -4.68 -12.33
C GLN A 180 2.35 -3.77 -13.32
N PRO A 181 1.04 -3.96 -13.58
CA PRO A 181 0.28 -3.01 -14.42
C PRO A 181 0.21 -1.59 -13.85
N GLN A 182 0.06 -1.42 -12.53
CA GLN A 182 0.11 -0.09 -11.90
C GLN A 182 1.47 0.57 -12.14
N LEU A 183 2.56 -0.18 -11.97
CA LEU A 183 3.92 0.31 -12.21
C LEU A 183 4.16 0.64 -13.70
N ASN A 184 3.70 -0.21 -14.61
CA ASN A 184 3.82 -0.01 -16.06
C ASN A 184 3.10 1.25 -16.54
N ALA A 185 2.04 1.66 -15.86
CA ALA A 185 1.28 2.86 -16.20
C ALA A 185 1.95 4.17 -15.77
N ALA A 186 2.95 4.10 -14.89
CA ALA A 186 3.70 5.24 -14.38
C ALA A 186 4.97 5.51 -15.21
N LYS A 187 5.61 6.63 -14.90
CA LYS A 187 6.93 7.03 -15.39
C LYS A 187 7.96 6.82 -14.29
N GLY A 188 9.20 6.58 -14.68
CA GLY A 188 10.34 6.45 -13.79
C GLY A 188 11.60 6.17 -14.60
N ASP A 189 12.67 5.87 -13.90
CA ASP A 189 14.04 5.79 -14.43
C ASP A 189 14.89 4.80 -13.63
N THR A 190 16.15 4.60 -14.00
CA THR A 190 17.06 3.69 -13.29
C THR A 190 17.29 4.03 -11.82
N THR A 191 17.04 5.28 -11.40
CA THR A 191 17.19 5.72 -10.01
C THR A 191 15.99 5.40 -9.13
N THR A 192 14.82 5.14 -9.73
CA THR A 192 13.61 4.71 -9.02
C THR A 192 13.84 3.33 -8.38
N ARG A 193 13.65 3.21 -7.07
CA ARG A 193 13.89 1.95 -6.32
C ARG A 193 12.60 1.15 -6.19
N LEU A 194 12.63 -0.12 -6.58
CA LEU A 194 11.44 -0.98 -6.67
C LEU A 194 11.48 -2.13 -5.64
N PRO A 195 10.32 -2.67 -5.24
CA PRO A 195 10.22 -3.97 -4.60
C PRO A 195 10.86 -5.08 -5.48
N PRO A 196 11.51 -6.09 -4.88
CA PRO A 196 12.18 -7.16 -5.64
C PRO A 196 11.20 -8.04 -6.44
N SER A 197 9.91 -8.02 -6.12
CA SER A 197 8.85 -8.74 -6.81
C SER A 197 8.42 -8.08 -8.13
N LEU A 198 8.85 -6.84 -8.40
CA LEU A 198 8.45 -6.07 -9.58
C LEU A 198 9.61 -5.91 -10.55
N THR A 199 9.28 -5.95 -11.83
CA THR A 199 10.23 -5.69 -12.90
C THR A 199 10.14 -4.24 -13.33
N ARG A 200 11.28 -3.58 -13.50
CA ARG A 200 11.34 -2.23 -14.06
C ARG A 200 10.68 -2.21 -15.44
N PRO A 201 9.72 -1.31 -15.72
CA PRO A 201 9.13 -1.20 -17.04
C PRO A 201 10.16 -0.84 -18.11
N ALA A 202 10.09 -1.45 -19.29
CA ALA A 202 11.09 -1.27 -20.35
C ALA A 202 11.12 0.16 -20.94
N HIS A 203 10.03 0.91 -20.81
CA HIS A 203 9.93 2.30 -21.26
C HIS A 203 10.48 3.31 -20.25
N TRP A 204 10.88 2.88 -19.05
CA TRP A 204 11.61 3.72 -18.12
C TRP A 204 13.03 3.81 -18.64
N GLY A 205 13.38 4.97 -19.17
CA GLY A 205 14.68 5.22 -19.79
C GLY A 205 15.86 4.94 -18.86
N PRO A 206 17.10 4.91 -19.41
CA PRO A 206 18.30 4.85 -18.60
C PRO A 206 18.40 6.03 -17.63
#